data_AF-A0A2W1AD90-F1
#
_entry.id   AF-A0A2W1AD90-F1
#
_cell.length_a   1.000
_cell.length_b   1.000
_cell.length_c   1.000
_cell.angle_alpha   90.00
_cell.angle_beta   90.00
_cell.angle_gamma   90.00
#
_symmetry.space_group_name_H-M   'P 1'
#
loop_
_entity.id
_entity.type
_entity.pdbx_description
1 polymer ?
#
loop_
_entity_poly.entity_id
_entity_poly.type
_entity_poly.pdbx_seq_one_letter_code
_entity_poly.pdbx_strand_id
1 'polypeptide(L)'
;MKRFIKSLVNRLRRSQAGFTLVELLVVVGIIVALAAVVVPAVTLFAGKGEEGAKSAERDNVQAAMDSLMADNSLIAVTAQNLVGDSSLADWSTVDLDPGAGTLNLNTYLRENPTNYFYCWDGTGLVTNQDEILTVDCTRTN
;
A
#
# COMPACT_ATOMS: atom_id res chain seq x y z
N MET A 1 -42.77 24.71 39.42
CA MET A 1 -41.71 24.24 38.49
C MET A 1 -41.53 25.09 37.22
N LYS A 2 -42.58 25.64 36.58
CA LYS A 2 -42.47 26.44 35.33
C LYS A 2 -41.60 27.72 35.40
N ARG A 3 -41.37 28.28 36.60
CA ARG A 3 -40.54 29.50 36.80
C ARG A 3 -39.03 29.26 36.67
N PHE A 4 -38.54 28.05 36.97
CA PHE A 4 -37.11 27.72 36.87
C PHE A 4 -36.65 27.61 35.41
N ILE A 5 -37.44 26.92 34.59
CA ILE A 5 -37.17 26.72 33.16
C ILE A 5 -37.12 28.06 32.41
N LYS A 6 -37.99 29.02 32.78
CA LYS A 6 -38.03 30.34 32.14
C LYS A 6 -36.75 31.16 32.38
N SER A 7 -36.04 30.95 33.49
CA SER A 7 -34.77 31.65 33.77
C SER A 7 -33.57 31.06 33.01
N LEU A 8 -33.58 29.75 32.75
CA LEU A 8 -32.54 29.06 31.97
C LEU A 8 -32.60 29.43 30.48
N VAL A 9 -33.81 29.47 29.91
CA VAL A 9 -34.01 29.87 28.50
C VAL A 9 -33.57 31.32 28.24
N ASN A 10 -33.75 32.21 29.22
CA ASN A 10 -33.37 33.63 29.07
C ASN A 10 -31.86 33.88 29.17
N ARG A 11 -31.09 32.98 29.80
CA ARG A 11 -29.62 33.02 29.81
C ARG A 11 -29.03 32.49 28.50
N LEU A 12 -29.61 31.43 27.92
CA LEU A 12 -29.18 30.88 26.63
C LEU A 12 -29.36 31.88 25.47
N ARG A 13 -30.44 32.67 25.48
CA ARG A 13 -30.70 33.73 24.50
C ARG A 13 -29.77 34.94 24.62
N ARG A 14 -29.17 35.18 25.79
CA ARG A 14 -28.23 36.29 26.03
C ARG A 14 -26.76 35.91 25.79
N SER A 15 -26.48 34.64 25.50
CA SER A 15 -25.13 34.14 25.25
C SER A 15 -24.87 33.80 23.78
N GLN A 16 -25.79 34.12 22.87
CA GLN A 16 -25.52 34.09 21.43
C GLN A 16 -24.83 35.40 21.02
N ALA A 17 -23.57 35.56 21.43
CA ALA A 17 -22.66 36.44 20.73
C ALA A 17 -22.42 35.79 19.35
N GLY A 18 -23.26 36.17 18.38
CA GLY A 18 -23.22 35.63 17.03
C GLY A 18 -21.91 36.01 16.37
N PHE A 19 -21.22 35.01 15.84
CA PHE A 19 -20.11 35.18 14.91
C PHE A 19 -20.58 36.12 13.79
N THR A 20 -19.84 37.18 13.52
CA THR A 20 -20.23 38.10 12.44
C THR A 20 -20.09 37.37 11.10
N LEU A 21 -20.98 37.67 10.13
CA LEU A 21 -20.87 37.09 8.78
C LEU A 21 -19.52 37.42 8.13
N VAL A 22 -18.95 38.58 8.47
CA VAL A 22 -17.64 39.02 7.98
C VAL A 22 -16.51 38.19 8.59
N GLU A 23 -16.57 37.85 9.88
CA GLU A 23 -15.57 36.96 10.49
C GLU A 23 -15.55 35.60 9.81
N LEU A 24 -16.73 35.02 9.55
CA LEU A 24 -16.79 33.71 8.90
C LEU A 24 -16.30 33.79 7.45
N LEU A 25 -16.59 34.89 6.75
CA LEU A 25 -16.14 35.11 5.38
C LEU A 25 -14.61 35.21 5.27
N VAL A 26 -13.97 35.96 6.16
CA VAL A 26 -12.49 36.09 6.14
C VAL A 26 -11.83 34.75 6.48
N VAL A 27 -12.36 34.01 7.46
CA VAL A 27 -11.81 32.71 7.86
C VAL A 27 -11.87 31.70 6.72
N VAL A 28 -13.02 31.58 6.05
CA VAL A 28 -13.15 30.67 4.90
C VAL A 28 -12.25 31.13 3.74
N GLY A 29 -12.10 32.45 3.54
CA GLY A 29 -11.16 33.00 2.56
C GLY A 29 -9.70 32.58 2.82
N ILE A 30 -9.26 32.62 4.08
CA ILE A 30 -7.91 32.16 4.46
C ILE A 30 -7.78 30.65 4.29
N ILE A 31 -8.79 29.85 4.69
CA ILE A 31 -8.78 28.39 4.51
C ILE A 31 -8.67 28.02 3.02
N VAL A 32 -9.40 28.71 2.14
CA VAL A 32 -9.33 28.48 0.69
C VAL A 32 -7.94 28.82 0.15
N ALA A 33 -7.35 29.96 0.58
CA ALA A 33 -6.01 30.35 0.16
C ALA A 33 -4.94 29.35 0.63
N LEU A 34 -5.02 28.86 1.86
CA LEU A 34 -4.10 27.85 2.39
C LEU A 34 -4.29 26.50 1.70
N ALA A 35 -5.54 26.07 1.49
CA ALA A 35 -5.86 24.82 0.81
C ALA A 35 -5.31 24.79 -0.63
N ALA A 36 -5.36 25.93 -1.33
CA ALA A 36 -4.84 26.03 -2.70
C ALA A 36 -3.34 25.69 -2.80
N VAL A 37 -2.55 25.96 -1.76
CA VAL A 37 -1.10 25.67 -1.75
C VAL A 37 -0.81 24.31 -1.11
N VAL A 38 -1.49 23.98 -0.02
CA VAL A 38 -1.19 22.77 0.78
C VAL A 38 -1.71 21.49 0.12
N VAL A 39 -2.89 21.52 -0.50
CA VAL A 39 -3.51 20.31 -1.06
C VAL A 39 -2.65 19.67 -2.15
N PRO A 40 -2.15 20.40 -3.19
CA PRO A 40 -1.28 19.79 -4.20
C PRO A 40 0.03 19.24 -3.64
N ALA A 41 0.58 19.87 -2.61
CA ALA A 41 1.80 19.40 -1.97
C ALA A 41 1.56 18.06 -1.26
N VAL A 42 0.50 17.95 -0.46
CA VAL A 42 0.18 16.73 0.29
C VAL A 42 -0.15 15.56 -0.64
N THR A 43 -0.89 15.79 -1.73
CA THR A 43 -1.22 14.72 -2.69
C THR A 43 0.02 14.15 -3.37
N LEU A 44 1.04 14.96 -3.66
CA LEU A 44 2.32 14.50 -4.22
C LEU A 44 3.14 13.67 -3.21
N PHE A 45 3.10 14.02 -1.93
CA PHE A 45 3.82 13.26 -0.91
C PHE A 45 3.14 11.94 -0.57
N ALA A 46 1.81 11.87 -0.65
CA ALA A 46 1.06 10.64 -0.40
C ALA A 46 1.49 9.50 -1.35
N GLY A 47 1.68 9.76 -2.64
CA GLY A 47 2.11 8.74 -3.61
C GLY A 47 3.53 8.22 -3.41
N LYS A 48 4.44 9.06 -2.87
CA LYS A 48 5.84 8.65 -2.61
C LYS A 48 5.96 7.60 -1.52
N GLY A 49 5.07 7.63 -0.52
CA GLY A 49 5.03 6.62 0.53
C GLY A 49 4.70 5.24 -0.03
N GLU A 50 3.76 5.20 -0.97
CA GLU A 50 3.34 3.97 -1.63
C GLU A 50 4.42 3.43 -2.58
N GLU A 51 5.07 4.29 -3.37
CA GLU A 51 6.20 3.86 -4.22
C GLU A 51 7.37 3.32 -3.38
N GLY A 52 7.67 3.96 -2.24
CA GLY A 52 8.69 3.50 -1.30
C GLY A 52 8.33 2.14 -0.68
N ALA A 53 7.07 1.95 -0.27
CA ALA A 53 6.58 0.68 0.25
C ALA A 53 6.64 -0.42 -0.82
N LYS A 54 6.25 -0.10 -2.06
CA LYS A 54 6.31 -0.98 -3.23
C LYS A 54 7.73 -1.46 -3.50
N SER A 55 8.69 -0.54 -3.57
CA SER A 55 10.11 -0.91 -3.75
C SER A 55 10.64 -1.76 -2.59
N ALA A 56 10.33 -1.39 -1.35
CA ALA A 56 10.80 -2.12 -0.18
C ALA A 56 10.24 -3.55 -0.12
N GLU A 57 8.96 -3.75 -0.48
CA GLU A 57 8.39 -5.09 -0.54
C GLU A 57 9.05 -5.93 -1.64
N ARG A 58 9.30 -5.35 -2.83
CA ARG A 58 10.03 -6.03 -3.91
C ARG A 58 11.42 -6.50 -3.45
N ASP A 59 12.16 -5.63 -2.77
CA ASP A 59 13.49 -5.96 -2.25
C ASP A 59 13.41 -7.06 -1.18
N ASN A 60 12.38 -7.06 -0.33
CA ASN A 60 12.14 -8.13 0.64
C ASN A 60 11.84 -9.48 -0.04
N VAL A 61 11.03 -9.49 -1.11
CA VAL A 61 10.75 -10.72 -1.88
C VAL A 61 12.02 -11.23 -2.56
N GLN A 62 12.82 -10.35 -3.16
CA GLN A 62 14.10 -10.73 -3.77
C GLN A 62 15.06 -11.30 -2.72
N ALA A 63 15.21 -10.65 -1.56
CA ALA A 63 16.07 -11.13 -0.50
C ALA A 63 15.61 -12.49 0.06
N ALA A 64 14.29 -12.72 0.14
CA ALA A 64 13.74 -14.01 0.51
C ALA A 64 14.09 -15.10 -0.53
N MET A 65 14.01 -14.76 -1.82
CA MET A 65 14.37 -15.68 -2.92
C MET A 65 15.86 -16.02 -2.87
N ASP A 66 16.71 -15.01 -2.71
CA ASP A 66 18.16 -15.19 -2.60
C ASP A 66 18.53 -16.06 -1.38
N SER A 67 17.84 -15.86 -0.25
CA SER A 67 18.04 -16.65 0.97
C SER A 67 17.61 -18.11 0.78
N LEU A 68 16.45 -18.34 0.17
CA LEU A 68 15.96 -19.68 -0.17
C LEU A 68 16.96 -20.41 -1.08
N MET A 69 17.47 -19.73 -2.11
CA MET A 69 18.44 -20.30 -3.03
C MET A 69 19.78 -20.58 -2.35
N ALA A 70 20.25 -19.68 -1.48
CA ALA A 70 21.49 -19.87 -0.72
C ALA A 70 21.41 -21.08 0.22
N ASP A 71 20.33 -21.20 1.01
CA ASP A 71 20.14 -22.29 1.98
C ASP A 71 20.02 -23.66 1.29
N ASN A 72 19.44 -23.70 0.09
CA ASN A 72 19.27 -24.93 -0.69
C ASN A 72 20.37 -25.15 -1.74
N SER A 73 21.42 -24.31 -1.76
CA SER A 73 22.51 -24.38 -2.75
C SER A 73 22.03 -24.39 -4.21
N LEU A 74 20.96 -23.64 -4.50
CA LEU A 74 20.36 -23.53 -5.82
C LEU A 74 21.04 -22.45 -6.66
N ILE A 75 21.21 -22.74 -7.95
CA ILE A 75 21.61 -21.75 -8.98
C ILE A 75 20.46 -21.36 -9.91
N ALA A 76 19.31 -22.02 -9.74
CA ALA A 76 18.10 -21.79 -10.50
C ALA A 76 16.87 -22.21 -9.68
N VAL A 77 15.72 -21.64 -9.99
CA VAL A 77 14.40 -22.00 -9.46
C VAL A 77 13.46 -22.36 -10.60
N THR A 78 12.34 -22.99 -10.27
CA THR A 78 11.24 -23.19 -11.22
C THR A 78 10.71 -21.85 -11.71
N ALA A 79 10.93 -21.56 -12.99
CA ALA A 79 10.63 -20.25 -13.59
C ALA A 79 9.13 -20.06 -13.84
N GLN A 80 8.65 -18.83 -13.65
CA GLN A 80 7.31 -18.40 -14.06
C GLN A 80 7.36 -17.66 -15.40
N ASN A 81 7.83 -18.36 -16.44
CA ASN A 81 8.17 -17.75 -17.73
C ASN A 81 7.49 -18.44 -18.92
N LEU A 82 6.29 -19.00 -18.69
CA LEU A 82 5.45 -19.56 -19.74
C LEU A 82 4.26 -18.63 -20.04
N VAL A 83 3.81 -18.63 -21.29
CA VAL A 83 2.61 -17.90 -21.69
C VAL A 83 1.40 -18.50 -20.96
N GLY A 84 0.71 -17.67 -20.19
CA GLY A 84 -0.43 -18.08 -19.36
C GLY A 84 -0.13 -18.20 -17.87
N ASP A 85 1.14 -18.09 -17.46
CA ASP A 85 1.47 -17.96 -16.04
C ASP A 85 1.03 -16.59 -15.52
N SER A 86 0.44 -16.60 -14.33
CA SER A 86 -0.09 -15.39 -13.69
C SER A 86 0.80 -14.94 -12.55
N SER A 87 0.99 -13.63 -12.39
CA SER A 87 1.71 -13.07 -11.23
C SER A 87 1.07 -13.50 -9.92
N LEU A 88 1.87 -13.70 -8.88
CA LEU A 88 1.40 -14.27 -7.62
C LEU A 88 1.67 -13.33 -6.45
N ALA A 89 0.68 -13.22 -5.56
CA ALA A 89 0.83 -12.57 -4.26
C ALA A 89 0.84 -13.58 -3.10
N ASP A 90 0.31 -14.79 -3.31
CA ASP A 90 0.34 -15.88 -2.33
C ASP A 90 1.41 -16.90 -2.73
N TRP A 91 2.40 -17.06 -1.85
CA TRP A 91 3.57 -17.93 -2.02
C TRP A 91 3.43 -19.27 -1.30
N SER A 92 2.27 -19.58 -0.72
CA SER A 92 2.08 -20.76 0.13
C SER A 92 2.12 -22.09 -0.63
N THR A 93 1.77 -22.09 -1.91
CA THR A 93 1.68 -23.29 -2.75
C THR A 93 2.66 -23.30 -3.93
N VAL A 94 3.54 -22.30 -4.00
CA VAL A 94 4.49 -22.15 -5.10
C VAL A 94 5.73 -22.97 -4.80
N ASP A 95 5.92 -24.03 -5.58
CA ASP A 95 7.12 -24.85 -5.51
C ASP A 95 8.20 -24.28 -6.44
N LEU A 96 9.29 -23.81 -5.84
CA LEU A 96 10.43 -23.21 -6.51
C LEU A 96 11.57 -24.21 -6.75
N ASP A 97 11.46 -25.45 -6.26
CA ASP A 97 12.51 -26.45 -6.51
C ASP A 97 12.53 -26.85 -7.99
N PRO A 98 13.66 -26.67 -8.71
CA PRO A 98 13.79 -27.20 -10.07
C PRO A 98 13.94 -28.73 -10.11
N GLY A 99 14.09 -29.38 -8.94
CA GLY A 99 14.24 -30.81 -8.75
C GLY A 99 12.92 -31.56 -8.47
N ALA A 100 12.96 -32.49 -7.53
CA ALA A 100 11.83 -33.35 -7.14
C ALA A 100 11.42 -33.18 -5.67
N GLY A 101 12.05 -32.22 -4.97
CA GLY A 101 11.64 -31.76 -3.65
C GLY A 101 10.58 -30.66 -3.75
N THR A 102 10.20 -30.11 -2.59
CA THR A 102 9.28 -28.98 -2.51
C THR A 102 9.93 -27.84 -1.74
N LEU A 103 10.04 -26.68 -2.36
CA LEU A 103 10.63 -25.48 -1.78
C LEU A 103 9.66 -24.30 -1.91
N ASN A 104 9.08 -23.88 -0.79
CA ASN A 104 8.12 -22.78 -0.75
C ASN A 104 8.79 -21.50 -0.22
N LEU A 105 8.61 -20.38 -0.94
CA LEU A 105 9.15 -19.08 -0.54
C LEU A 105 8.53 -18.54 0.75
N ASN A 106 7.30 -18.95 1.07
CA ASN A 106 6.55 -18.50 2.25
C ASN A 106 7.33 -18.64 3.58
N THR A 107 8.23 -19.62 3.71
CA THR A 107 9.05 -19.78 4.92
C THR A 107 10.10 -18.68 5.10
N TYR A 108 10.48 -17.99 4.02
CA TYR A 108 11.48 -16.92 3.99
C TYR A 108 10.84 -15.52 3.95
N LEU A 109 9.52 -15.45 3.73
CA LEU A 109 8.76 -14.20 3.72
C LEU A 109 8.25 -13.86 5.12
N ARG A 110 8.26 -12.56 5.42
CA ARG A 110 7.67 -12.03 6.66
C ARG A 110 6.14 -11.97 6.58
N GLU A 111 5.64 -11.62 5.39
CA GLU A 111 4.21 -11.44 5.12
C GLU A 111 3.83 -12.29 3.90
N ASN A 112 2.77 -13.09 4.06
CA ASN A 112 2.16 -13.85 2.97
C ASN A 112 0.65 -13.94 3.23
N PRO A 113 -0.21 -13.54 2.27
CA PRO A 113 0.12 -13.00 0.95
C PRO A 113 0.81 -11.62 1.01
N THR A 114 1.57 -11.29 -0.02
CA THR A 114 2.18 -9.98 -0.23
C THR A 114 1.14 -8.95 -0.71
N ASN A 115 1.45 -7.65 -0.63
CA ASN A 115 0.53 -6.61 -1.11
C ASN A 115 0.50 -6.51 -2.64
N TYR A 116 1.64 -6.79 -3.28
CA TYR A 116 1.76 -6.79 -4.74
C TYR A 116 1.88 -8.22 -5.29
N PHE A 117 1.67 -8.35 -6.60
CA PHE A 117 1.80 -9.59 -7.34
C PHE A 117 3.14 -9.61 -8.07
N TYR A 118 3.84 -10.74 -8.03
CA TYR A 118 5.20 -10.85 -8.54
C TYR A 118 5.31 -11.91 -9.64
N CYS A 119 6.21 -11.63 -10.58
CA CYS A 119 6.74 -12.62 -11.50
C CYS A 119 8.24 -12.78 -11.23
N TRP A 120 8.76 -13.96 -11.51
CA TRP A 120 10.19 -14.26 -11.38
C TRP A 120 10.67 -15.13 -12.54
N ASP A 121 11.97 -15.09 -12.80
CA ASP A 121 12.61 -15.95 -13.79
C ASP A 121 13.28 -17.18 -13.14
N GLY A 122 13.81 -18.06 -14.00
CA GLY A 122 14.49 -19.28 -13.53
C GLY A 122 15.79 -19.02 -12.79
N THR A 123 16.29 -17.79 -12.75
CA THR A 123 17.48 -17.43 -11.95
C THR A 123 17.10 -16.96 -10.55
N GLY A 124 15.81 -16.85 -10.24
CA GLY A 124 15.31 -16.33 -8.97
C GLY A 124 15.22 -14.81 -8.93
N LEU A 125 15.33 -14.12 -10.06
CA LEU A 125 15.16 -12.67 -10.09
C LEU A 125 13.69 -12.31 -10.24
N VAL A 126 13.23 -11.36 -9.41
CA VAL A 126 11.91 -10.76 -9.51
C VAL A 126 11.87 -9.81 -10.71
N THR A 127 11.21 -10.25 -11.78
CA THR A 127 11.14 -9.54 -13.07
C THR A 127 10.07 -8.45 -13.05
N ASN A 128 8.92 -8.72 -12.44
CA ASN A 128 7.76 -7.82 -12.44
C ASN A 128 7.11 -7.72 -11.06
N GLN A 129 6.47 -6.57 -10.83
CA GLN A 129 5.66 -6.28 -9.65
C GLN A 129 4.41 -5.49 -10.04
N ASP A 130 3.26 -6.12 -9.93
CA ASP A 130 1.96 -5.59 -10.33
C ASP A 130 1.03 -5.38 -9.12
N GLU A 131 0.12 -4.42 -9.23
CA GLU A 131 -0.87 -4.10 -8.16
C GLU A 131 -2.10 -4.99 -8.20
N ILE A 132 -2.29 -5.69 -9.32
CA ILE A 132 -3.37 -6.63 -9.56
C ILE A 132 -2.79 -7.87 -10.22
N LEU A 133 -3.52 -8.98 -10.12
CA LEU A 133 -3.22 -10.21 -10.83
C LEU A 133 -3.11 -9.94 -12.34
N THR A 134 -1.97 -10.30 -12.92
CA THR A 134 -1.68 -10.21 -14.36
C THR A 134 -1.45 -11.61 -14.91
N VAL A 135 -1.96 -11.90 -16.11
CA VAL A 135 -1.89 -13.22 -16.75
C VAL A 135 -0.88 -13.16 -17.90
N ASP A 136 0.34 -12.70 -17.62
CA ASP A 136 1.50 -12.78 -18.52
C ASP A 136 2.78 -12.34 -17.80
N CYS A 137 3.54 -13.31 -17.27
CA CYS A 137 4.84 -13.05 -16.67
C CYS A 137 6.01 -12.97 -17.66
N THR A 138 5.75 -13.13 -18.96
CA THR A 138 6.79 -12.99 -19.99
C THR A 138 7.12 -11.53 -20.31
N ARG A 139 6.31 -10.59 -19.78
CA ARG A 139 6.41 -9.16 -20.02
C ARG A 139 7.55 -8.54 -19.20
N THR A 140 8.79 -8.77 -19.60
CA THR A 140 9.93 -8.04 -19.03
C THR A 140 9.77 -6.53 -19.30
N ASN A 141 9.74 -5.72 -18.23
CA ASN A 141 9.76 -4.26 -18.36
C ASN A 141 11.13 -3.77 -18.84
#